data_AF-K2F6X7-F1
#
_entry.id   AF-K2F6X7-F1
#
_cell.length_a   1.000
_cell.length_b   1.000
_cell.length_c   1.000
_cell.angle_alpha   90.00
_cell.angle_beta   90.00
_cell.angle_gamma   90.00
#
_symmetry.space_group_name_H-M   'P 1'
#
loop_
_entity.id
_entity.type
_entity.pdbx_description
1 polymer ?
#
loop_
_entity_poly.entity_id
_entity_poly.type
_entity_poly.pdbx_seq_one_letter_code
_entity_poly.pdbx_strand_id
1 'polypeptide(L)'
;MIQYKEKFIKSFNIKESPSDFELNLFKKTQKYSRYISWIPWLKMLAVCNSLSMYSTKSTSDIDLFIVTEKNRVWFVRFFITIIFYILWVWRKDESNSAWNFCLSFFACENNLDFSKIAIKNDIYLYFWIHYLKPIINNDLAYEKFIDSNLALWIKKDELPKDNKDYIISVKSYQLKAISYLFGFIDWFWYFLYQNIFKLLSPKTKKVQRPFWVIISREILKFHDKDKREDIRDRILD
;
A
#
# COMPACT_ATOMS: atom_id res chain seq x y z
N MET A 1 10.78 -19.17 4.30
CA MET A 1 11.31 -17.80 4.33
C MET A 1 11.89 -17.38 5.68
N ILE A 2 11.32 -17.83 6.80
CA ILE A 2 11.71 -17.42 8.16
C ILE A 2 13.17 -17.67 8.51
N GLN A 3 13.77 -18.74 8.00
CA GLN A 3 15.21 -19.03 8.17
C GLN A 3 16.13 -17.88 7.69
N TYR A 4 15.64 -16.98 6.83
CA TYR A 4 16.38 -15.83 6.33
C TYR A 4 16.11 -14.54 7.12
N LYS A 5 15.31 -14.59 8.19
CA LYS A 5 14.87 -13.40 8.96
C LYS A 5 16.04 -12.62 9.53
N GLU A 6 17.00 -13.29 10.15
CA GLU A 6 18.17 -12.62 10.74
C GLU A 6 19.03 -11.93 9.68
N LYS A 7 19.33 -12.64 8.58
CA LYS A 7 20.06 -12.06 7.43
C LYS A 7 19.32 -10.85 6.86
N PHE A 8 17.98 -10.94 6.71
CA PHE A 8 17.15 -9.85 6.22
C PHE A 8 17.17 -8.63 7.15
N ILE A 9 16.95 -8.85 8.45
CA ILE A 9 17.01 -7.80 9.50
C ILE A 9 18.35 -7.07 9.43
N LYS A 10 19.46 -7.81 9.36
CA LYS A 10 20.81 -7.24 9.27
C LYS A 10 21.02 -6.46 7.97
N SER A 11 20.56 -6.98 6.83
CA SER A 11 20.73 -6.32 5.53
C SER A 11 19.96 -5.02 5.40
N PHE A 12 18.82 -4.89 6.09
CA PHE A 12 17.97 -3.70 6.05
C PHE A 12 18.08 -2.82 7.30
N ASN A 13 18.88 -3.22 8.29
CA ASN A 13 19.01 -2.52 9.58
C ASN A 13 17.63 -2.30 10.26
N ILE A 14 16.82 -3.37 10.28
CA ILE A 14 15.48 -3.39 10.87
C ILE A 14 15.62 -3.31 12.38
N LYS A 15 14.88 -2.39 13.01
CA LYS A 15 14.84 -2.27 14.48
C LYS A 15 13.64 -3.05 15.04
N GLU A 16 13.74 -3.45 16.30
CA GLU A 16 12.62 -4.07 17.02
C GLU A 16 11.55 -3.03 17.42
N SER A 17 11.96 -1.79 17.63
CA SER A 17 11.09 -0.68 18.00
C SER A 17 11.40 0.58 17.18
N PRO A 18 10.39 1.44 16.94
CA PRO A 18 10.58 2.66 16.18
C PRO A 18 11.39 3.69 16.97
N SER A 19 12.17 4.51 16.27
CA SER A 19 12.74 5.72 16.88
C SER A 19 11.69 6.82 17.02
N ASP A 20 11.95 7.85 17.83
CA ASP A 20 11.09 9.05 17.92
C ASP A 20 10.81 9.67 16.55
N PHE A 21 11.83 9.64 15.71
CA PHE A 21 11.76 10.08 14.33
C PHE A 21 10.69 9.30 13.53
N GLU A 22 10.71 7.97 13.57
CA GLU A 22 9.73 7.12 12.89
C GLU A 22 8.34 7.23 13.53
N LEU A 23 8.26 7.33 14.85
CA LEU A 23 7.00 7.58 15.56
C LEU A 23 6.33 8.87 15.07
N ASN A 24 7.10 9.92 14.81
CA ASN A 24 6.57 11.16 14.23
C ASN A 24 6.05 10.96 12.81
N LEU A 25 6.68 10.09 12.00
CA LEU A 25 6.17 9.74 10.67
C LEU A 25 4.89 8.90 10.75
N PHE A 26 4.77 7.97 11.70
CA PHE A 26 3.51 7.27 11.94
C PHE A 26 2.41 8.23 12.38
N LYS A 27 2.68 9.14 13.33
CA LYS A 27 1.74 10.20 13.75
C LYS A 27 1.32 11.07 12.56
N LYS A 28 2.27 11.46 11.70
CA LYS A 28 2.00 12.18 10.45
C LYS A 28 1.06 11.35 9.57
N THR A 29 1.39 10.08 9.32
CA THR A 29 0.58 9.18 8.49
C THR A 29 -0.84 9.03 9.03
N GLN A 30 -1.00 8.81 10.34
CA GLN A 30 -2.30 8.72 11.00
C GLN A 30 -3.09 10.04 10.89
N LYS A 31 -2.43 11.20 11.06
CA LYS A 31 -3.05 12.51 10.87
C LYS A 31 -3.59 12.66 9.46
N TYR A 32 -2.78 12.38 8.44
CA TYR A 32 -3.19 12.57 7.04
C TYR A 32 -4.17 11.51 6.55
N SER A 33 -4.12 10.29 7.08
CA SER A 33 -5.08 9.22 6.80
C SER A 33 -6.50 9.59 7.23
N ARG A 34 -6.67 10.41 8.28
CA ARG A 34 -8.00 10.89 8.69
C ARG A 34 -8.69 11.73 7.61
N TYR A 35 -7.95 12.54 6.84
CA TYR A 35 -8.51 13.34 5.74
C TYR A 35 -9.01 12.53 4.55
N ILE A 36 -8.68 11.24 4.46
CA ILE A 36 -9.12 10.34 3.38
C ILE A 36 -9.97 9.17 3.90
N SER A 37 -10.10 9.03 5.22
CA SER A 37 -10.85 7.94 5.87
C SER A 37 -12.35 7.93 5.55
N TRP A 38 -12.89 9.06 5.09
CA TRP A 38 -14.29 9.17 4.66
C TRP A 38 -14.55 8.59 3.27
N ILE A 39 -13.50 8.29 2.48
CA ILE A 39 -13.66 7.72 1.14
C ILE A 39 -14.24 6.30 1.27
N PRO A 40 -15.46 6.02 0.78
CA PRO A 40 -16.17 4.78 1.07
C PRO A 40 -15.52 3.55 0.41
N TRP A 41 -14.86 3.76 -0.73
CA TRP A 41 -14.18 2.70 -1.46
C TRP A 41 -12.76 2.41 -0.94
N LEU A 42 -12.27 3.14 0.07
CA LEU A 42 -10.99 2.87 0.70
C LEU A 42 -11.15 1.75 1.73
N LYS A 43 -10.58 0.58 1.45
CA LYS A 43 -10.65 -0.60 2.32
C LYS A 43 -9.47 -0.67 3.26
N MET A 44 -8.25 -0.46 2.75
CA MET A 44 -7.04 -0.43 3.56
C MET A 44 -6.12 0.70 3.13
N LEU A 45 -5.45 1.32 4.11
CA LEU A 45 -4.23 2.08 3.89
C LEU A 45 -3.20 1.54 4.87
N ALA A 46 -2.04 1.12 4.36
CA ALA A 46 -0.96 0.56 5.15
C ALA A 46 0.37 1.25 4.79
N VAL A 47 1.22 1.40 5.79
CA VAL A 47 2.63 1.78 5.61
C VAL A 47 3.42 0.53 5.25
N CYS A 48 4.30 0.66 4.27
CA CYS A 48 5.16 -0.42 3.79
C CYS A 48 6.63 0.03 3.66
N ASN A 49 7.49 -0.86 3.15
CA ASN A 49 8.93 -0.63 2.95
C ASN A 49 9.66 -0.18 4.24
N SER A 50 10.56 0.80 4.15
CA SER A 50 11.48 1.15 5.24
C SER A 50 10.80 1.63 6.51
N LEU A 51 9.68 2.37 6.39
CA LEU A 51 8.98 2.86 7.57
C LEU A 51 8.27 1.74 8.32
N SER A 52 7.71 0.77 7.59
CA SER A 52 7.04 -0.38 8.22
C SER A 52 8.04 -1.34 8.89
N MET A 53 9.31 -1.31 8.47
CA MET A 53 10.40 -2.11 9.04
C MET A 53 11.26 -1.34 10.06
N TYR A 54 10.85 -0.14 10.47
CA TYR A 54 11.65 0.74 11.33
C TYR A 54 13.10 0.84 10.85
N SER A 55 13.31 1.11 9.56
CA SER A 55 14.63 1.22 8.95
C SER A 55 14.73 2.49 8.11
N THR A 56 14.06 3.56 8.57
CA THR A 56 13.86 4.78 7.79
C THR A 56 15.07 5.69 7.86
N LYS A 57 15.44 6.32 6.73
CA LYS A 57 16.51 7.32 6.67
C LYS A 57 15.93 8.74 6.61
N SER A 58 16.74 9.74 6.95
CA SER A 58 16.37 11.17 6.92
C SER A 58 15.86 11.69 5.56
N THR A 59 16.13 10.94 4.49
CA THR A 59 15.76 11.28 3.12
C THR A 59 14.63 10.42 2.56
N SER A 60 14.14 9.46 3.34
CA SER A 60 13.11 8.51 2.91
C SER A 60 11.74 9.19 2.80
N ASP A 61 10.96 8.78 1.83
CA ASP A 61 9.53 9.05 1.71
C ASP A 61 8.70 8.05 2.54
N ILE A 62 7.38 8.28 2.59
CA ILE A 62 6.42 7.40 3.25
C ILE A 62 5.67 6.61 2.18
N ASP A 63 6.05 5.35 1.99
CA ASP A 63 5.41 4.45 1.03
C ASP A 63 4.09 3.90 1.57
N LEU A 64 3.02 4.08 0.77
CA LEU A 64 1.68 3.62 1.11
C LEU A 64 1.24 2.48 0.18
N PHE A 65 0.72 1.43 0.80
CA PHE A 65 -0.05 0.39 0.13
C PHE A 65 -1.55 0.60 0.41
N ILE A 66 -2.33 0.76 -0.65
CA ILE A 66 -3.75 1.09 -0.56
C ILE A 66 -4.59 -0.02 -1.20
N VAL A 67 -5.57 -0.53 -0.44
CA VAL A 67 -6.58 -1.47 -0.96
C VAL A 67 -7.89 -0.74 -1.15
N THR A 68 -8.50 -0.94 -2.32
CA THR A 68 -9.77 -0.32 -2.69
C THR A 68 -10.84 -1.36 -2.96
N GLU A 69 -12.10 -0.93 -2.95
CA GLU A 69 -13.20 -1.70 -3.48
C GLU A 69 -13.00 -2.03 -4.97
N LYS A 70 -13.70 -3.06 -5.46
CA LYS A 70 -13.71 -3.48 -6.86
C LYS A 70 -13.98 -2.32 -7.83
N ASN A 71 -13.14 -2.22 -8.87
CA ASN A 71 -13.22 -1.20 -9.93
C ASN A 71 -13.03 0.26 -9.47
N ARG A 72 -12.43 0.48 -8.29
CA ARG A 72 -12.23 1.83 -7.72
C ARG A 72 -10.77 2.26 -7.60
N VAL A 73 -9.82 1.41 -8.00
CA VAL A 73 -8.37 1.65 -7.86
C VAL A 73 -7.94 3.03 -8.39
N TRP A 74 -8.25 3.33 -9.65
CA TRP A 74 -7.92 4.63 -10.27
C TRP A 74 -8.64 5.81 -9.61
N PHE A 75 -9.88 5.60 -9.19
CA PHE A 75 -10.71 6.64 -8.61
C PHE A 75 -10.23 7.05 -7.22
N VAL A 76 -10.01 6.07 -6.35
CA VAL A 76 -9.45 6.29 -5.02
C VAL A 76 -8.06 6.90 -5.13
N ARG A 77 -7.21 6.42 -6.06
CA ARG A 77 -5.92 7.03 -6.34
C ARG A 77 -6.05 8.51 -6.71
N PHE A 78 -6.97 8.86 -7.61
CA PHE A 78 -7.21 10.24 -8.01
C PHE A 78 -7.60 11.14 -6.82
N PHE A 79 -8.58 10.75 -6.01
CA PHE A 79 -8.99 11.53 -4.83
C PHE A 79 -7.87 11.67 -3.80
N ILE A 80 -7.21 10.57 -3.44
CA ILE A 80 -6.11 10.62 -2.46
C ILE A 80 -4.97 11.49 -2.98
N THR A 81 -4.64 11.41 -4.27
CA THR A 81 -3.62 12.25 -4.89
C THR A 81 -3.99 13.73 -4.81
N ILE A 82 -5.23 14.09 -5.17
CA ILE A 82 -5.70 15.49 -5.07
C ILE A 82 -5.65 15.99 -3.63
N ILE A 83 -6.18 15.21 -2.69
CA ILE A 83 -6.20 15.60 -1.27
C ILE A 83 -4.78 15.79 -0.76
N PHE A 84 -3.86 14.86 -1.04
CA PHE A 84 -2.47 14.96 -0.60
C PHE A 84 -1.69 16.06 -1.31
N TYR A 85 -2.03 16.35 -2.57
CA TYR A 85 -1.47 17.48 -3.32
C TYR A 85 -1.89 18.82 -2.70
N ILE A 86 -3.18 19.01 -2.42
CA ILE A 86 -3.73 20.22 -1.78
C ILE A 86 -3.13 20.41 -0.39
N LEU A 87 -2.92 19.32 0.34
CA LEU A 87 -2.31 19.33 1.67
C LEU A 87 -0.78 19.45 1.65
N TRP A 88 -0.15 19.56 0.47
CA TRP A 88 1.30 19.68 0.28
C TRP A 88 2.11 18.54 0.90
N VAL A 89 1.55 17.33 0.93
CA VAL A 89 2.22 16.14 1.48
C VAL A 89 2.46 15.03 0.47
N TRP A 90 2.09 15.25 -0.80
CA TRP A 90 2.35 14.31 -1.87
C TRP A 90 3.78 14.46 -2.42
N ARG A 91 4.45 13.32 -2.67
CA ARG A 91 5.75 13.29 -3.34
C ARG A 91 5.59 13.71 -4.81
N LYS A 92 6.14 14.87 -5.18
CA LYS A 92 6.13 15.38 -6.56
C LYS A 92 7.24 14.77 -7.42
N ASP A 93 8.48 14.77 -6.91
CA ASP A 93 9.68 14.32 -7.63
C ASP A 93 10.63 13.51 -6.71
N GLU A 94 11.66 12.88 -7.27
CA GLU A 94 12.66 12.13 -6.50
C GLU A 94 13.56 13.01 -5.62
N SER A 95 13.88 14.22 -6.09
CA SER A 95 14.88 15.11 -5.48
C SER A 95 14.44 15.78 -4.18
N ASN A 96 13.13 15.92 -3.93
CA ASN A 96 12.59 16.54 -2.72
C ASN A 96 11.39 15.77 -2.17
N SER A 97 11.64 14.49 -1.86
CA SER A 97 10.62 13.51 -1.46
C SER A 97 10.61 13.17 0.02
N ALA A 98 11.59 13.65 0.79
CA ALA A 98 11.74 13.33 2.21
C ALA A 98 10.43 13.60 2.97
N TRP A 99 9.93 12.58 3.66
CA TRP A 99 8.72 12.62 4.48
C TRP A 99 7.40 12.82 3.75
N ASN A 100 7.39 12.91 2.42
CA ASN A 100 6.17 13.01 1.63
C ASN A 100 5.58 11.63 1.37
N PHE A 101 4.28 11.55 1.13
CA PHE A 101 3.59 10.31 0.84
C PHE A 101 3.77 9.91 -0.62
N CYS A 102 4.20 8.67 -0.82
CA CYS A 102 4.30 8.03 -2.12
C CYS A 102 3.05 7.17 -2.35
N LEU A 103 2.31 7.47 -3.42
CA LEU A 103 1.10 6.77 -3.84
C LEU A 103 1.42 5.82 -4.99
N SER A 104 2.35 4.90 -4.74
CA SER A 104 2.93 4.02 -5.76
C SER A 104 2.24 2.66 -5.86
N PHE A 105 1.56 2.19 -4.79
CA PHE A 105 1.00 0.84 -4.75
C PHE A 105 -0.47 0.80 -4.34
N PHE A 106 -1.34 0.44 -5.30
CA PHE A 106 -2.75 0.20 -5.09
C PHE A 106 -3.12 -1.22 -5.52
N ALA A 107 -4.04 -1.85 -4.79
CA ALA A 107 -4.68 -3.10 -5.16
C ALA A 107 -6.19 -3.06 -4.95
N CYS A 108 -6.91 -3.84 -5.74
CA CYS A 108 -8.33 -4.12 -5.60
C CYS A 108 -8.52 -5.23 -4.56
N GLU A 109 -9.58 -5.16 -3.75
CA GLU A 109 -9.93 -6.19 -2.76
C GLU A 109 -10.09 -7.61 -3.35
N ASN A 110 -10.38 -7.72 -4.65
CA ASN A 110 -10.49 -9.00 -5.36
C ASN A 110 -9.16 -9.50 -5.94
N ASN A 111 -8.06 -8.73 -5.79
CA ASN A 111 -6.75 -9.08 -6.31
C ASN A 111 -5.66 -8.81 -5.26
N LEU A 112 -5.84 -9.44 -4.11
CA LEU A 112 -4.92 -9.37 -2.96
C LEU A 112 -3.86 -10.47 -2.94
N ASP A 113 -4.02 -11.51 -3.77
CA ASP A 113 -3.05 -12.59 -3.92
C ASP A 113 -1.83 -12.11 -4.72
N PHE A 114 -0.73 -11.84 -4.01
CA PHE A 114 0.50 -11.35 -4.60
C PHE A 114 1.42 -12.47 -5.09
N SER A 115 1.04 -13.75 -4.97
CA SER A 115 1.81 -14.86 -5.58
C SER A 115 1.93 -14.69 -7.11
N LYS A 116 0.94 -14.05 -7.74
CA LYS A 116 0.90 -13.74 -9.18
C LYS A 116 1.94 -12.71 -9.61
N ILE A 117 2.47 -11.92 -8.68
CA ILE A 117 3.47 -10.85 -8.93
C ILE A 117 4.81 -11.11 -8.24
N ALA A 118 4.91 -12.25 -7.54
CA ALA A 118 6.10 -12.69 -6.85
C ALA A 118 7.14 -13.20 -7.85
N ILE A 119 8.42 -12.94 -7.56
CA ILE A 119 9.52 -13.63 -8.23
C ILE A 119 9.78 -14.98 -7.56
N LYS A 120 10.61 -15.83 -8.17
CA LYS A 120 11.05 -17.07 -7.53
C LYS A 120 11.81 -16.74 -6.24
N ASN A 121 11.42 -17.37 -5.13
CA ASN A 121 11.98 -17.16 -3.80
C ASN A 121 12.02 -15.67 -3.41
N ASP A 122 10.90 -14.96 -3.54
CA ASP A 122 10.79 -13.52 -3.25
C ASP A 122 10.88 -13.21 -1.74
N ILE A 123 12.11 -13.21 -1.21
CA ILE A 123 12.40 -12.94 0.22
C ILE A 123 11.93 -11.54 0.60
N TYR A 124 12.12 -10.55 -0.29
CA TYR A 124 11.70 -9.19 -0.02
C TYR A 124 10.18 -9.08 0.07
N LEU A 125 9.42 -9.64 -0.89
CA LEU A 125 7.96 -9.62 -0.84
C LEU A 125 7.42 -10.32 0.41
N TYR A 126 8.04 -11.44 0.81
CA TYR A 126 7.70 -12.11 2.07
C TYR A 126 7.80 -11.15 3.26
N PHE A 127 8.95 -10.50 3.45
CA PHE A 127 9.13 -9.59 4.59
C PHE A 127 8.36 -8.28 4.44
N TRP A 128 8.11 -7.84 3.21
CA TRP A 128 7.25 -6.70 2.91
C TRP A 128 5.82 -6.94 3.42
N ILE A 129 5.27 -8.13 3.19
CA ILE A 129 3.96 -8.53 3.74
C ILE A 129 4.05 -8.71 5.26
N HIS A 130 5.11 -9.37 5.74
CA HIS A 130 5.32 -9.67 7.16
C HIS A 130 5.36 -8.40 8.03
N TYR A 131 6.01 -7.34 7.55
CA TYR A 131 6.15 -6.06 8.27
C TYR A 131 5.13 -5.01 7.83
N LEU A 132 4.07 -5.38 7.11
CA LEU A 132 3.06 -4.41 6.66
C LEU A 132 2.28 -3.85 7.84
N LYS A 133 2.17 -2.51 7.92
CA LYS A 133 1.52 -1.83 9.07
C LYS A 133 0.24 -1.08 8.64
N PRO A 134 -0.95 -1.67 8.81
CA PRO A 134 -2.21 -1.00 8.51
C PRO A 134 -2.43 0.24 9.38
N ILE A 135 -2.90 1.31 8.76
CA ILE A 135 -3.35 2.56 9.40
C ILE A 135 -4.87 2.67 9.32
N ILE A 136 -5.45 2.36 8.16
CA ILE A 136 -6.89 2.17 7.97
C ILE A 136 -7.11 0.70 7.63
N ASN A 137 -8.05 0.06 8.32
CA ASN A 137 -8.40 -1.35 8.10
C ASN A 137 -9.92 -1.54 8.16
N ASN A 138 -10.62 -1.14 7.09
CA ASN A 138 -12.05 -1.33 6.95
C ASN A 138 -12.35 -2.75 6.46
N ASP A 139 -13.48 -3.32 6.90
CA ASP A 139 -13.97 -4.64 6.45
C ASP A 139 -12.93 -5.79 6.57
N LEU A 140 -12.03 -5.70 7.56
CA LEU A 140 -10.95 -6.65 7.79
C LEU A 140 -10.04 -6.84 6.56
N ALA A 141 -9.80 -5.76 5.81
CA ALA A 141 -9.03 -5.78 4.58
C ALA A 141 -7.57 -6.23 4.78
N TYR A 142 -6.95 -5.86 5.90
CA TYR A 142 -5.60 -6.34 6.26
C TYR A 142 -5.59 -7.84 6.48
N GLU A 143 -6.55 -8.37 7.24
CA GLU A 143 -6.67 -9.80 7.48
C GLU A 143 -6.92 -10.55 6.17
N LYS A 144 -7.86 -10.09 5.34
CA LYS A 144 -8.10 -10.65 4.00
C LYS A 144 -6.84 -10.63 3.13
N PHE A 145 -6.04 -9.56 3.22
CA PHE A 145 -4.78 -9.46 2.50
C PHE A 145 -3.76 -10.51 2.98
N ILE A 146 -3.58 -10.67 4.30
CA ILE A 146 -2.71 -11.72 4.85
C ILE A 146 -3.18 -13.11 4.41
N ASP A 147 -4.49 -13.38 4.48
CA ASP A 147 -5.11 -14.65 4.13
C ASP A 147 -4.90 -14.99 2.64
N SER A 148 -4.97 -13.97 1.78
CA SER A 148 -4.73 -14.13 0.35
C SER A 148 -3.28 -14.44 0.00
N ASN A 149 -2.35 -14.26 0.94
CA ASN A 149 -0.91 -14.42 0.73
C ASN A 149 -0.28 -15.57 1.53
N LEU A 150 -1.08 -16.47 2.09
CA LEU A 150 -0.57 -17.65 2.80
C LEU A 150 0.32 -18.55 1.91
N ALA A 151 0.05 -18.61 0.60
CA ALA A 151 0.86 -19.34 -0.37
C ALA A 151 2.29 -18.80 -0.51
N LEU A 152 2.55 -17.56 -0.05
CA LEU A 152 3.89 -16.97 0.03
C LEU A 152 4.58 -17.29 1.37
N TRP A 153 4.27 -18.44 1.98
CA TRP A 153 4.82 -18.90 3.27
C TRP A 153 4.50 -17.99 4.46
N ILE A 154 3.56 -17.05 4.31
CA ILE A 154 3.14 -16.16 5.40
C ILE A 154 2.45 -16.99 6.48
N LYS A 155 2.92 -16.82 7.71
CA LYS A 155 2.37 -17.44 8.92
C LYS A 155 1.79 -16.37 9.81
N LYS A 156 0.49 -16.45 10.10
CA LYS A 156 -0.26 -15.43 10.85
C LYS A 156 0.23 -15.28 12.29
N ASP A 157 0.58 -16.40 12.90
CA ASP A 157 1.09 -16.52 14.27
C ASP A 157 2.49 -15.92 14.44
N GLU A 158 3.25 -15.80 13.35
CA GLU A 158 4.59 -15.21 13.36
C GLU A 158 4.59 -13.72 12.98
N LEU A 159 3.45 -13.13 12.62
CA LEU A 159 3.37 -11.70 12.28
C LEU A 159 3.71 -10.82 13.50
N PRO A 160 4.46 -9.72 13.31
CA PRO A 160 4.72 -8.77 14.38
C PRO A 160 3.41 -8.23 14.98
N LYS A 161 3.29 -8.33 16.30
CA LYS A 161 2.09 -7.89 17.04
C LYS A 161 1.81 -6.40 16.84
N ASP A 162 2.88 -5.62 16.74
CA ASP A 162 2.89 -4.18 16.56
C ASP A 162 2.48 -3.73 15.14
N ASN A 163 2.16 -4.64 14.23
CA ASN A 163 1.64 -4.26 12.91
C ASN A 163 0.32 -3.50 13.02
N LYS A 164 -0.51 -3.83 14.02
CA LYS A 164 -1.85 -3.25 14.21
C LYS A 164 -1.87 -2.03 15.14
N ASP A 165 -0.74 -1.69 15.78
CA ASP A 165 -0.68 -0.61 16.79
C ASP A 165 -0.99 0.78 16.22
N TYR A 166 -0.84 0.95 14.91
CA TYR A 166 -1.03 2.24 14.22
C TYR A 166 -2.41 2.41 13.59
N ILE A 167 -3.30 1.43 13.74
CA ILE A 167 -4.66 1.52 13.20
C ILE A 167 -5.40 2.67 13.88
N ILE A 168 -5.95 3.58 13.08
CA ILE A 168 -6.79 4.66 13.58
C ILE A 168 -8.24 4.20 13.69
N SER A 169 -8.90 4.56 14.80
CA SER A 169 -10.35 4.48 14.87
C SER A 169 -10.96 5.56 14.00
N VAL A 170 -11.61 5.14 12.93
CA VAL A 170 -12.34 6.00 12.01
C VAL A 170 -13.83 5.89 12.33
N LYS A 171 -14.45 6.99 12.73
CA LYS A 171 -15.90 7.04 12.89
C LYS A 171 -16.50 6.92 11.49
N SER A 172 -17.31 5.88 11.26
CA SER A 172 -18.10 5.75 10.04
C SER A 172 -19.12 6.90 9.99
N TYR A 173 -18.78 7.99 9.30
CA TYR A 173 -19.72 9.10 9.10
C TYR A 173 -20.79 8.70 8.10
N GLN A 174 -21.82 8.01 8.60
CA GLN A 174 -23.08 7.76 7.89
C GLN A 174 -23.99 8.99 7.97
N LEU A 175 -23.52 10.15 7.50
CA LEU A 175 -24.43 11.29 7.34
C LEU A 175 -25.24 11.06 6.06
N LYS A 176 -26.57 11.00 6.16
CA LYS A 176 -27.49 10.82 5.01
C LYS A 176 -27.23 11.80 3.84
N ALA A 177 -26.75 13.01 4.12
CA ALA A 177 -26.38 13.97 3.07
C ALA A 177 -25.15 13.51 2.26
N ILE A 178 -24.18 12.90 2.94
CA ILE A 178 -22.98 12.34 2.33
C ILE A 178 -23.33 11.10 1.48
N SER A 179 -24.32 10.29 1.87
CA SER A 179 -24.73 9.14 1.05
C SER A 179 -25.35 9.53 -0.29
N TYR A 180 -26.10 10.64 -0.37
CA TYR A 180 -26.59 11.15 -1.66
C TYR A 180 -25.45 11.66 -2.54
N LEU A 181 -24.49 12.40 -1.95
CA LEU A 181 -23.30 12.85 -2.67
C LEU A 181 -22.48 11.65 -3.18
N PHE A 182 -22.28 10.62 -2.36
CA PHE A 182 -21.61 9.40 -2.80
C PHE A 182 -22.39 8.65 -3.86
N GLY A 183 -23.71 8.59 -3.78
CA GLY A 183 -24.55 8.00 -4.84
C GLY A 183 -24.38 8.73 -6.18
N PHE A 184 -24.32 10.07 -6.16
CA PHE A 184 -24.03 10.85 -7.36
C PHE A 184 -22.60 10.64 -7.86
N ILE A 185 -21.61 10.66 -6.96
CA ILE A 185 -20.20 10.42 -7.30
C ILE A 185 -20.02 8.99 -7.87
N ASP A 186 -20.74 8.00 -7.32
CA ASP A 186 -20.76 6.63 -7.80
C ASP A 186 -21.36 6.52 -9.20
N TRP A 187 -22.51 7.14 -9.41
CA TRP A 187 -23.16 7.20 -10.71
C TRP A 187 -22.27 7.90 -11.74
N PHE A 188 -21.71 9.06 -11.38
CA PHE A 188 -20.82 9.83 -12.24
C PHE A 188 -19.54 9.05 -12.54
N TRP A 189 -18.97 8.35 -11.56
CA TRP A 189 -17.83 7.46 -11.81
C TRP A 189 -18.20 6.30 -12.71
N TYR A 190 -19.34 5.64 -12.49
CA TYR A 190 -19.76 4.55 -13.37
C TYR A 190 -19.96 5.04 -14.81
N PHE A 191 -20.50 6.25 -14.97
CA PHE A 191 -20.59 6.93 -16.25
C PHE A 191 -19.20 7.19 -16.87
N LEU A 192 -18.26 7.80 -16.14
CA LEU A 192 -16.88 7.99 -16.62
C LEU A 192 -16.17 6.64 -16.88
N TYR A 193 -16.43 5.64 -16.06
CA TYR A 193 -15.80 4.33 -16.15
C TYR A 193 -16.23 3.62 -17.44
N GLN A 194 -17.53 3.63 -17.74
CA GLN A 194 -18.09 3.03 -18.93
C GLN A 194 -17.70 3.78 -20.21
N ASN A 195 -17.69 5.11 -20.18
CA ASN A 195 -17.50 5.93 -21.39
C ASN A 195 -16.04 6.32 -21.65
N ILE A 196 -15.19 6.39 -20.62
CA ILE A 196 -13.81 6.90 -20.73
C ILE A 196 -12.79 5.83 -20.32
N PHE A 197 -12.89 5.26 -19.11
CA PHE A 197 -11.88 4.31 -18.64
C PHE A 197 -11.96 2.93 -19.30
N LYS A 198 -13.11 2.53 -19.86
CA LYS A 198 -13.20 1.32 -20.68
C LYS A 198 -12.36 1.43 -21.96
N LEU A 199 -12.23 2.65 -22.51
CA LEU A 199 -11.38 2.99 -23.65
C LEU A 199 -9.92 3.29 -23.25
N LEU A 200 -9.70 4.01 -22.15
CA LEU A 200 -8.36 4.44 -21.70
C LEU A 200 -7.63 3.42 -20.82
N SER A 201 -8.32 2.47 -20.18
CA SER A 201 -7.64 1.33 -19.55
C SER A 201 -6.90 0.61 -20.66
N PRO A 202 -5.55 0.58 -20.66
CA PRO A 202 -4.85 -0.28 -21.59
C PRO A 202 -5.45 -1.68 -21.46
N LYS A 203 -5.77 -2.33 -22.60
CA LYS A 203 -6.00 -3.78 -22.64
C LYS A 203 -4.79 -4.39 -21.97
N THR A 204 -4.89 -4.67 -20.66
CA THR A 204 -3.85 -5.21 -19.77
C THR A 204 -2.51 -5.24 -20.48
N LYS A 205 -1.78 -4.09 -20.52
CA LYS A 205 -0.43 -4.12 -21.09
C LYS A 205 0.27 -5.17 -20.25
N LYS A 206 0.60 -6.29 -20.93
CA LYS A 206 1.16 -7.49 -20.31
C LYS A 206 2.12 -7.01 -19.26
N VAL A 207 1.97 -7.55 -18.06
CA VAL A 207 2.98 -7.58 -17.01
C VAL A 207 4.27 -8.02 -17.71
N GLN A 208 4.99 -7.07 -18.28
CA GLN A 208 6.20 -7.35 -19.01
C GLN A 208 7.14 -7.70 -17.92
N ARG A 209 7.62 -8.94 -17.93
CA ARG A 209 8.72 -9.24 -17.05
C ARG A 209 9.81 -8.23 -17.36
N PRO A 210 10.46 -7.67 -16.34
CA PRO A 210 10.17 -7.94 -14.91
C PRO A 210 9.10 -7.02 -14.26
N PHE A 211 8.51 -7.45 -13.13
CA PHE A 211 7.27 -6.92 -12.51
C PHE A 211 7.39 -5.53 -11.83
N TRP A 212 8.14 -4.61 -12.44
CA TRP A 212 8.46 -3.28 -11.88
C TRP A 212 7.27 -2.33 -11.91
N VAL A 213 6.63 -2.26 -13.08
CA VAL A 213 5.48 -1.39 -13.32
C VAL A 213 4.30 -2.27 -13.69
N ILE A 214 3.31 -2.32 -12.80
CA ILE A 214 2.06 -3.04 -13.02
C ILE A 214 0.97 -1.99 -13.17
N ILE A 215 0.42 -1.87 -14.36
CA ILE A 215 -0.71 -0.98 -14.62
C ILE A 215 -1.84 -1.84 -15.15
N SER A 216 -2.75 -2.20 -14.25
CA SER A 216 -3.97 -2.92 -14.57
C SER A 216 -5.19 -2.22 -13.95
N ARG A 217 -6.38 -2.77 -14.20
CA ARG A 217 -7.61 -2.30 -13.56
C ARG A 217 -7.66 -2.60 -12.06
N GLU A 218 -6.89 -3.59 -11.63
CA GLU A 218 -6.97 -4.15 -10.28
C GLU A 218 -5.73 -3.88 -9.45
N ILE A 219 -4.58 -3.64 -10.08
CA ILE A 219 -3.32 -3.35 -9.40
C ILE A 219 -2.62 -2.21 -10.13
N LEU A 220 -2.19 -1.21 -9.35
CA LEU A 220 -1.25 -0.19 -9.78
C LEU A 220 0.00 -0.30 -8.92
N LYS A 221 1.15 -0.55 -9.54
CA LYS A 221 2.46 -0.58 -8.89
C LYS A 221 3.41 0.23 -9.77
N PHE A 222 4.01 1.27 -9.21
CA PHE A 222 4.96 2.12 -9.90
C PHE A 222 6.32 2.06 -9.18
N HIS A 223 7.25 1.29 -9.72
CA HIS A 223 8.66 1.30 -9.30
C HIS A 223 9.57 1.33 -10.52
N ASP A 224 10.51 2.28 -10.53
CA ASP A 224 11.45 2.44 -11.64
C ASP A 224 12.58 1.41 -11.64
N LYS A 225 12.90 0.80 -10.48
CA LYS A 225 13.94 -0.24 -10.35
C LYS A 225 13.57 -1.26 -9.27
N ASP A 226 13.28 -2.48 -9.68
CA ASP A 226 13.00 -3.58 -8.76
C ASP A 226 14.31 -4.28 -8.35
N LYS A 227 14.61 -4.24 -7.07
CA LYS A 227 15.83 -4.83 -6.49
C LYS A 227 15.58 -6.20 -5.87
N ARG A 228 14.39 -6.78 -6.05
CA ARG A 228 14.00 -8.02 -5.35
C ARG A 228 14.89 -9.21 -5.70
N GLU A 229 15.35 -9.32 -6.95
CA GLU A 229 16.30 -10.37 -7.36
C GLU A 229 17.66 -10.17 -6.70
N ASP A 230 18.21 -8.96 -6.74
CA ASP A 230 19.48 -8.61 -6.07
C ASP A 230 19.42 -8.86 -4.55
N ILE A 231 18.29 -8.54 -3.92
CA ILE A 231 18.06 -8.75 -2.48
C ILE A 231 17.98 -10.24 -2.18
N ARG A 232 17.26 -11.00 -3.02
CA ARG A 232 17.15 -12.45 -2.88
C ARG A 232 18.54 -13.08 -2.94
N ASP A 233 19.29 -12.81 -4.00
CA ASP A 233 20.57 -13.47 -4.26
C ASP A 233 21.56 -13.17 -3.12
N ARG A 234 21.67 -11.90 -2.69
CA ARG A 234 22.49 -11.50 -1.54
C ARG A 234 22.15 -12.19 -0.22
N ILE A 235 20.89 -12.55 0.01
CA ILE A 235 20.46 -13.18 1.27
C ILE A 235 20.61 -14.70 1.21
N LEU A 236 20.47 -15.28 0.01
CA LEU A 236 20.67 -16.70 -0.22
C LEU A 236 22.15 -17.09 -0.15
N ASP A 237 23.05 -16.22 -0.61
CA ASP A 237 24.50 -16.31 -0.39
C ASP A 237 24.84 -16.31 1.12
#